data_AF-A0A154QM87-F1
#
_entry.id   AF-A0A154QM87-F1
#
_cell.length_a   1.000
_cell.length_b   1.000
_cell.length_c   1.000
_cell.angle_alpha   90.00
_cell.angle_beta   90.00
_cell.angle_gamma   90.00
#
_symmetry.space_group_name_H-M   'P 1'
#
loop_
_entity.id
_entity.type
_entity.pdbx_description
1 polymer ?
#
loop_
_entity_poly.entity_id
_entity_poly.type
_entity_poly.pdbx_seq_one_letter_code
_entity_poly.pdbx_strand_id
1 'polypeptide(L)'
;MHVGDVLKVKAPAGRFVLDPDPDVPVVLIAGGIGITPPLCMLRGCLAAQPGRRVYLYYGVRSAREQVFGQRLAALAQTHPAFRLHAVCSNPAPADRRLRRRHAGANRLVPAGGW
;
A
#
# COMPACT_ATOMS: atom_id res chain seq x y z
N MET A 1 -16.74 21.33 -8.31
CA MET A 1 -15.95 21.62 -7.10
C MET A 1 -14.64 22.22 -7.58
N HIS A 2 -14.33 23.42 -7.13
CA HIS A 2 -13.20 24.22 -7.60
C HIS A 2 -12.36 24.68 -6.41
N VAL A 3 -11.14 25.10 -6.70
CA VAL A 3 -10.29 25.74 -5.70
C VAL A 3 -11.00 27.00 -5.20
N GLY A 4 -11.14 27.12 -3.88
CA GLY A 4 -11.87 28.22 -3.24
C GLY A 4 -13.28 27.83 -2.75
N ASP A 5 -13.82 26.69 -3.18
CA ASP A 5 -15.11 26.20 -2.67
C ASP A 5 -15.01 25.83 -1.18
N VAL A 6 -15.99 26.28 -0.39
CA VAL A 6 -16.15 25.86 1.02
C VAL A 6 -17.03 24.62 1.06
N LEU A 7 -16.54 23.56 1.72
CA LEU A 7 -17.19 22.26 1.79
C LEU A 7 -17.54 21.92 3.23
N LYS A 8 -18.77 21.44 3.44
CA LYS A 8 -19.18 20.87 4.73
C LYS A 8 -18.74 19.41 4.77
N VAL A 9 -17.91 19.08 5.76
CA VAL A 9 -17.46 17.70 6.01
C VAL A 9 -17.91 17.27 7.40
N LYS A 10 -18.20 15.98 7.56
CA LYS A 10 -18.53 15.38 8.86
C LYS A 10 -17.25 14.98 9.59
N ALA A 11 -17.31 14.94 10.93
CA ALA A 11 -16.28 14.28 11.74
C ALA A 11 -16.01 12.84 11.24
N PRO A 12 -14.77 12.34 11.36
CA PRO A 12 -14.42 10.99 10.96
C PRO A 12 -15.29 9.96 11.69
N ALA A 13 -15.65 8.89 10.99
CA ALA A 13 -16.47 7.82 11.50
C ALA A 13 -15.95 6.46 10.98
N GLY A 14 -16.22 5.40 11.76
CA GLY A 14 -15.79 4.04 11.44
C GLY A 14 -14.76 3.50 12.43
N ARG A 15 -14.51 2.19 12.34
CA ARG A 15 -13.55 1.45 13.19
C ARG A 15 -12.40 0.85 12.38
N PHE A 16 -12.22 1.29 11.14
CA PHE A 16 -11.11 0.86 10.30
C PHE A 16 -9.85 1.61 10.72
N VAL A 17 -9.16 1.08 11.72
CA VAL A 17 -7.96 1.64 12.35
C VAL A 17 -6.88 0.58 12.44
N LEU A 18 -5.63 1.02 12.55
CA LEU A 18 -4.50 0.11 12.75
C LEU A 18 -4.40 -0.29 14.22
N ASP A 19 -4.15 -1.56 14.50
CA ASP A 19 -3.79 -2.03 15.83
C ASP A 19 -2.47 -1.37 16.27
N PRO A 20 -2.41 -0.70 17.43
CA PRO A 20 -1.21 -0.01 17.88
C PRO A 20 -0.06 -0.94 18.28
N ASP A 21 -0.29 -2.25 18.48
CA ASP A 21 0.73 -3.21 18.89
C ASP A 21 1.92 -3.23 17.90
N PRO A 22 3.11 -2.79 18.31
CA PRO A 22 4.27 -2.69 17.42
C PRO A 22 4.83 -4.05 17.00
N ASP A 23 4.56 -5.12 17.74
CA ASP A 23 5.14 -6.45 17.54
C ASP A 23 4.36 -7.27 16.50
N VAL A 24 3.12 -6.86 16.19
CA VAL A 24 2.28 -7.51 15.17
C VAL A 24 2.52 -6.87 13.80
N PRO A 25 3.03 -7.61 12.78
CA PRO A 25 3.20 -7.07 11.44
C PRO A 25 1.88 -6.62 10.80
N VAL A 26 1.95 -5.57 9.99
CA VAL A 26 0.78 -5.01 9.30
C VAL A 26 0.71 -5.54 7.87
N VAL A 27 -0.45 -6.03 7.46
CA VAL A 27 -0.74 -6.36 6.06
C VAL A 27 -1.89 -5.50 5.58
N LEU A 28 -1.61 -4.67 4.57
CA LEU A 28 -2.56 -3.79 3.91
C LEU A 28 -2.86 -4.34 2.51
N ILE A 29 -4.15 -4.40 2.16
CA ILE A 29 -4.60 -4.85 0.84
C ILE A 29 -5.46 -3.75 0.24
N ALA A 30 -5.16 -3.37 -1.00
CA ALA A 30 -5.82 -2.29 -1.70
C ALA A 30 -6.04 -2.64 -3.18
N GLY A 31 -7.14 -2.11 -3.72
CA GLY A 31 -7.45 -2.18 -5.16
C GLY A 31 -7.84 -0.80 -5.70
N GLY A 32 -7.20 -0.35 -6.78
CA GLY A 32 -7.47 0.95 -7.40
C GLY A 32 -7.50 2.10 -6.38
N ILE A 33 -8.52 2.97 -6.45
CA ILE A 33 -8.65 4.11 -5.52
C ILE A 33 -8.90 3.71 -4.05
N GLY A 34 -9.28 2.45 -3.81
CA GLY A 34 -9.39 1.87 -2.47
C GLY A 34 -8.06 1.83 -1.69
N ILE A 35 -6.94 2.25 -2.32
CA ILE A 35 -5.66 2.51 -1.68
C ILE A 35 -5.69 3.65 -0.66
N THR A 36 -6.67 4.55 -0.72
CA THR A 36 -6.65 5.79 0.09
C THR A 36 -6.59 5.53 1.60
N PRO A 37 -7.47 4.70 2.21
CA PRO A 37 -7.36 4.42 3.64
C PRO A 37 -6.07 3.64 4.01
N PRO A 38 -5.67 2.57 3.28
CA PRO A 38 -4.37 1.91 3.49
C PRO A 38 -3.17 2.84 3.39
N LEU A 39 -3.15 3.80 2.47
CA LEU A 39 -2.05 4.75 2.34
C LEU A 39 -1.96 5.67 3.56
N CYS A 40 -3.09 6.11 4.11
CA CYS A 40 -3.12 6.89 5.36
C CYS A 40 -2.55 6.07 6.52
N MET A 41 -2.99 4.82 6.67
CA MET A 41 -2.50 3.91 7.72
C MET A 41 -1.00 3.61 7.58
N LEU A 42 -0.55 3.31 6.36
CA LEU A 42 0.87 3.08 6.06
C LEU A 42 1.72 4.27 6.51
N ARG A 43 1.34 5.49 6.12
CA ARG A 43 2.10 6.70 6.48
C ARG A 43 2.12 6.93 7.99
N GLY A 44 0.98 6.74 8.66
CA GLY A 44 0.91 6.85 10.12
C GLY A 44 1.81 5.81 10.81
N CYS A 45 1.76 4.56 10.37
CA CYS A 45 2.58 3.49 10.90
C CYS A 45 4.07 3.75 10.70
N LEU A 46 4.50 4.14 9.49
CA LEU A 46 5.91 4.40 9.20
C LEU A 46 6.47 5.59 10.01
N ALA A 47 5.63 6.59 10.29
CA ALA A 47 6.02 7.74 11.09
C ALA A 47 6.09 7.40 12.59
N ALA A 48 5.10 6.68 13.13
CA ALA A 48 5.01 6.38 14.55
C ALA A 48 5.84 5.16 14.98
N GLN A 49 6.01 4.18 14.09
CA GLN A 49 6.60 2.87 14.35
C GLN A 49 7.53 2.45 13.18
N PRO A 50 8.64 3.17 12.94
CA PRO A 50 9.47 3.01 11.74
C PRO A 50 10.10 1.61 11.59
N GLY A 51 10.23 0.85 12.68
CA GLY A 51 10.74 -0.53 12.68
C GLY A 51 9.67 -1.60 12.45
N ARG A 52 8.38 -1.26 12.55
CA ARG A 52 7.30 -2.23 12.39
C ARG A 52 7.22 -2.70 10.95
N ARG A 53 7.12 -4.02 10.76
CA ARG A 53 7.01 -4.62 9.43
C ARG A 53 5.64 -4.30 8.83
N VAL A 54 5.63 -3.71 7.65
CA VAL A 54 4.41 -3.37 6.91
C VAL A 54 4.49 -3.93 5.49
N TYR A 55 3.45 -4.64 5.07
CA TYR A 55 3.28 -5.13 3.72
C TYR A 55 2.09 -4.43 3.07
N LEU A 56 2.25 -3.94 1.85
CA LEU A 56 1.14 -3.42 1.04
C LEU A 56 1.01 -4.24 -0.23
N TYR A 57 -0.13 -4.90 -0.39
CA TYR A 57 -0.56 -5.53 -1.63
C TYR A 57 -1.49 -4.58 -2.37
N TYR A 58 -1.07 -4.10 -3.53
CA TYR A 58 -1.80 -3.10 -4.30
C TYR A 58 -2.14 -3.61 -5.71
N GLY A 59 -3.41 -3.95 -5.91
CA GLY A 59 -3.95 -4.39 -7.19
C GLY A 59 -4.45 -3.22 -8.05
N VAL A 60 -4.03 -3.18 -9.31
CA VAL A 60 -4.53 -2.25 -10.33
C VAL A 60 -4.74 -2.99 -11.64
N ARG A 61 -5.46 -2.40 -12.60
CA ARG A 61 -5.62 -3.03 -13.93
C ARG A 61 -4.33 -2.88 -14.75
N SER A 62 -3.81 -1.67 -14.89
CA SER A 62 -2.54 -1.38 -15.56
C SER A 62 -1.62 -0.53 -14.68
N ALA A 63 -0.32 -0.44 -15.04
CA ALA A 63 0.63 0.39 -14.29
C ALA A 63 0.26 1.87 -14.30
N ARG A 64 -0.41 2.34 -15.37
CA ARG A 64 -0.88 3.72 -15.51
C ARG A 64 -1.99 4.08 -14.52
N GLU A 65 -2.70 3.08 -14.03
CA GLU A 65 -3.77 3.26 -13.03
C GLU A 65 -3.24 3.21 -11.59
N GLN A 66 -1.91 3.11 -11.40
CA GLN A 66 -1.30 3.16 -10.07
C GLN A 66 -1.32 4.58 -9.50
N VAL A 67 -2.45 4.92 -8.88
CA VAL A 67 -2.56 6.11 -8.04
C VAL A 67 -1.50 6.02 -6.93
N PHE A 68 -0.71 7.08 -6.76
CA PHE A 68 0.39 7.20 -5.81
C PHE A 68 1.60 6.27 -6.04
N GLY A 69 1.74 5.64 -7.19
CA GLY A 69 2.81 4.65 -7.47
C GLY A 69 4.22 5.16 -7.17
N GLN A 70 4.59 6.36 -7.62
CA GLN A 70 5.91 6.95 -7.35
C GLN A 70 6.15 7.20 -5.86
N ARG A 71 5.14 7.69 -5.13
CA ARG A 71 5.23 7.94 -3.68
C ARG A 71 5.39 6.63 -2.91
N LEU A 72 4.65 5.58 -3.28
CA LEU A 72 4.78 4.25 -2.69
C LEU A 72 6.17 3.65 -2.94
N ALA A 73 6.71 3.82 -4.14
CA ALA A 73 8.06 3.38 -4.47
C ALA A 73 9.12 4.11 -3.65
N ALA A 74 8.99 5.44 -3.48
CA ALA A 74 9.88 6.22 -2.63
C ALA A 74 9.82 5.78 -1.17
N LEU A 75 8.62 5.56 -0.62
CA LEU A 75 8.46 5.04 0.74
C LEU A 75 9.15 3.68 0.93
N ALA A 76 9.04 2.79 -0.05
CA ALA A 76 9.69 1.46 -0.01
C ALA A 76 11.22 1.54 -0.08
N GLN A 77 11.78 2.60 -0.68
CA GLN A 77 13.22 2.83 -0.71
C GLN A 77 13.73 3.39 0.62
N THR A 78 12.96 4.26 1.29
CA THR A 78 13.42 4.93 2.51
C THR A 78 13.06 4.20 3.79
N HIS A 79 12.16 3.21 3.76
CA HIS A 79 11.72 2.45 4.94
C HIS A 79 12.04 0.95 4.79
N PRO A 80 13.14 0.47 5.39
CA PRO A 80 13.56 -0.94 5.28
C PRO A 80 12.55 -1.96 5.81
N ALA A 81 11.60 -1.55 6.67
CA ALA A 81 10.54 -2.41 7.20
C ALA A 81 9.28 -2.45 6.31
N PHE A 82 9.19 -1.59 5.28
CA PHE A 82 8.08 -1.54 4.34
C PHE A 82 8.34 -2.40 3.10
N ARG A 83 7.34 -3.20 2.70
CA ARG A 83 7.35 -3.99 1.46
C ARG A 83 6.13 -3.64 0.60
N LEU A 84 6.40 -3.20 -0.62
CA LEU A 84 5.36 -2.95 -1.63
C LEU A 84 5.28 -4.13 -2.60
N HIS A 85 4.07 -4.69 -2.73
CA HIS A 85 3.69 -5.73 -3.67
C HIS A 85 2.60 -5.19 -4.61
N ALA A 86 3.02 -4.54 -5.68
CA ALA A 86 2.08 -4.03 -6.67
C ALA A 86 1.82 -5.07 -7.77
N VAL A 87 0.55 -5.31 -8.10
CA VAL A 87 0.11 -6.33 -9.07
C VAL A 87 -0.81 -5.69 -10.10
N CYS A 88 -0.57 -6.00 -11.38
CA CYS A 88 -1.42 -5.56 -12.49
C CYS A 88 -2.23 -6.74 -13.03
N SER A 89 -3.56 -6.63 -13.11
CA SER A 89 -4.41 -7.68 -13.69
C SER A 89 -4.38 -7.70 -15.23
N ASN A 90 -4.11 -6.56 -15.87
CA ASN A 90 -3.93 -6.42 -17.32
C ASN A 90 -2.66 -5.59 -17.65
N PRO A 91 -1.46 -6.15 -17.43
CA PRO A 91 -0.21 -5.42 -17.66
C PRO A 91 0.02 -5.19 -19.15
N ALA A 92 0.43 -3.97 -19.53
CA ALA A 92 0.98 -3.74 -20.86
C ALA A 92 2.27 -4.59 -21.03
N PRO A 93 2.72 -4.87 -22.27
CA PRO A 93 3.96 -5.61 -22.51
C PRO A 93 5.16 -5.02 -21.75
N ALA A 94 5.25 -3.69 -21.68
CA ALA A 94 6.27 -2.96 -20.92
C ALA A 94 6.16 -3.13 -19.39
N ASP A 95 4.97 -3.45 -18.89
CA ASP A 95 4.65 -3.56 -17.46
C ASP A 95 4.82 -4.99 -16.94
N ARG A 96 5.27 -5.95 -17.76
CA ARG A 96 5.46 -7.34 -17.33
C ARG A 96 6.43 -7.48 -16.15
N ARG A 97 7.31 -6.50 -15.92
CA ARG A 97 8.18 -6.43 -14.74
C ARG A 97 7.43 -6.15 -13.43
N LEU A 98 6.21 -5.61 -13.49
CA LEU A 98 5.32 -5.40 -12.35
C LEU A 98 4.52 -6.64 -11.96
N ARG A 99 4.56 -7.75 -12.72
CA ARG A 99 3.87 -8.98 -12.33
C ARG A 99 4.34 -9.52 -10.98
N ARG A 100 5.59 -9.23 -10.57
CA ARG A 100 6.16 -9.57 -9.26
C ARG A 100 7.28 -8.59 -8.88
N ARG A 101 6.99 -7.30 -8.65
CA ARG A 101 7.96 -6.45 -7.93
C ARG A 101 7.87 -6.78 -6.45
N HIS A 102 8.79 -7.62 -5.97
CA HIS A 102 9.19 -7.65 -4.56
C HIS A 102 10.26 -6.58 -4.37
N ALA A 103 9.88 -5.37 -3.93
CA ALA A 103 10.86 -4.39 -3.47
C ALA A 103 11.31 -4.81 -2.08
N GLY A 104 12.29 -5.72 -2.03
CA GLY A 104 12.83 -6.33 -0.81
C GLY A 104 12.89 -7.85 -0.93
N ALA A 105 14.11 -8.38 -0.88
CA ALA A 105 14.38 -9.82 -0.90
C ALA A 105 13.71 -10.52 0.29
N ASN A 106 12.52 -11.09 0.06
CA ASN A 106 12.11 -12.31 0.75
C ASN A 106 11.02 -13.00 -0.05
N ARG A 107 11.31 -14.22 -0.49
CA ARG A 107 10.40 -15.10 -1.23
C ARG A 107 9.39 -15.63 -0.20
N LEU A 108 8.09 -15.40 -0.43
CA LEU A 108 7.08 -16.16 0.29
C LEU A 108 7.23 -17.61 -0.13
N VAL A 109 7.68 -18.46 0.79
CA VAL A 109 7.65 -19.91 0.63
C VAL A 109 6.19 -20.30 0.41
N PRO A 110 5.86 -21.10 -0.62
CA PRO A 110 4.50 -21.61 -0.74
C PRO A 110 4.19 -22.42 0.52
N ALA A 111 3.19 -21.99 1.29
CA ALA A 111 2.60 -22.85 2.30
C ALA A 111 2.09 -24.10 1.57
N GLY A 112 2.56 -25.26 2.02
CA GLY A 112 2.17 -26.56 1.49
C GLY A 112 0.65 -26.71 1.45
N GLY A 113 0.21 -27.55 0.51
CA GLY A 113 -1.20 -27.83 0.27
C GLY A 113 -1.93 -28.34 1.49
N TRP A 114 -3.23 -28.06 1.50
CA TRP A 114 -4.21 -28.88 2.17
C TRP A 114 -4.58 -30.05 1.26
#